data_AF-A0A1W1VM20-F1
#
_entry.id   AF-A0A1W1VM20-F1
#
_cell.length_a   1.000
_cell.length_b   1.000
_cell.length_c   1.000
_cell.angle_alpha   90.00
_cell.angle_beta   90.00
_cell.angle_gamma   90.00
#
_symmetry.space_group_name_H-M   'P 1'
#
loop_
_entity.id
_entity.type
_entity.pdbx_description
1 polymer ?
#
loop_
_entity_poly.entity_id
_entity_poly.type
_entity_poly.pdbx_seq_one_letter_code
_entity_poly.pdbx_strand_id
1 'polypeptide(L)'
;MSVKDNFTPDEWFKVMTGPGRAGAAVVAASPSGVTGLVAEAQAIATALREQVSASGRTPLLEAMAADLMGTPPDPKTLPREERTRSMDEARDRSVEGVRQAVWLVSSKASAEDAAAYRRLLLTVAQRTAEAAKEGGFLGFGGEQVNDKERAVLEELRRVIGVAGETAPVTDPALLHPGPDGSGNSN
;
A
#
# COMPACT_ATOMS: atom_id res chain seq x y z
N MET A 1 -0.99 -15.51 -19.72
CA MET A 1 -1.39 -14.19 -19.24
C MET A 1 -0.94 -14.08 -17.80
N SER A 2 -0.17 -13.03 -17.51
CA SER A 2 0.22 -12.66 -16.15
C SER A 2 -0.82 -11.72 -15.57
N VAL A 3 -0.98 -11.68 -14.25
CA VAL A 3 -1.80 -10.65 -13.59
C VAL A 3 -1.34 -9.23 -13.94
N LYS A 4 -0.07 -9.05 -14.32
CA LYS A 4 0.48 -7.79 -14.85
C LYS A 4 -0.27 -7.29 -16.09
N ASP A 5 -0.79 -8.21 -16.93
CA ASP A 5 -1.49 -7.88 -18.17
C ASP A 5 -2.82 -7.14 -17.90
N ASN A 6 -3.32 -7.16 -16.65
CA ASN A 6 -4.51 -6.42 -16.22
C ASN A 6 -4.24 -4.91 -16.02
N PHE A 7 -2.97 -4.49 -16.00
CA PHE A 7 -2.56 -3.13 -15.71
C PHE A 7 -1.97 -2.46 -16.96
N THR A 8 -2.25 -1.17 -17.15
CA THR A 8 -1.47 -0.36 -18.08
C THR A 8 -0.05 -0.16 -17.54
N PRO A 9 0.93 0.24 -18.38
CA PRO A 9 2.29 0.51 -17.91
C PRO A 9 2.35 1.52 -16.75
N ASP A 10 1.55 2.58 -16.79
CA ASP A 10 1.49 3.61 -15.74
C ASP A 10 0.85 3.09 -14.44
N GLU A 11 -0.17 2.24 -14.56
CA GLU A 11 -0.80 1.61 -13.40
C GLU A 11 0.14 0.60 -12.76
N TRP A 12 0.80 -0.21 -13.57
CA TRP A 12 1.80 -1.16 -13.09
C TRP A 12 2.95 -0.46 -12.37
N PHE A 13 3.41 0.67 -12.90
CA PHE A 13 4.41 1.50 -12.22
C PHE A 13 3.93 1.98 -10.83
N LYS A 14 2.66 2.39 -10.70
CA LYS A 14 2.07 2.77 -9.39
C LYS A 14 2.02 1.58 -8.44
N VAL A 15 1.65 0.39 -8.92
CA VAL A 15 1.64 -0.85 -8.13
C VAL A 15 3.07 -1.20 -7.66
N MET A 16 4.06 -1.12 -8.54
CA MET A 16 5.46 -1.40 -8.22
C MET A 16 6.06 -0.39 -7.22
N THR A 17 5.66 0.88 -7.29
CA THR A 17 6.17 1.94 -6.41
C THR A 17 5.42 2.08 -5.09
N GLY A 18 4.21 1.52 -4.97
CA GLY A 18 3.39 1.59 -3.76
C GLY A 18 4.12 1.21 -2.45
N PRO A 19 4.88 0.09 -2.39
CA PRO A 19 5.65 -0.25 -1.20
C PRO A 19 6.69 0.81 -0.83
N GLY A 20 7.40 1.36 -1.81
CA GLY A 20 8.35 2.45 -1.59
C GLY A 20 7.67 3.71 -1.06
N ARG A 21 6.47 4.04 -1.54
CA ARG A 21 5.68 5.17 -1.04
C ARG A 21 5.20 4.97 0.39
N ALA A 22 4.86 3.74 0.79
CA ALA A 22 4.51 3.45 2.18
C ALA A 22 5.68 3.73 3.12
N GLY A 23 6.91 3.34 2.73
CA GLY A 23 8.13 3.70 3.46
C GLY A 23 8.40 5.20 3.45
N ALA A 24 8.32 5.85 2.29
CA ALA A 24 8.58 7.29 2.14
C ALA A 24 7.63 8.15 2.99
N ALA A 25 6.36 7.75 3.13
CA ALA A 25 5.40 8.44 4.00
C ALA A 25 5.86 8.45 5.47
N VAL A 26 6.40 7.32 5.96
CA VAL A 26 6.94 7.20 7.33
C VAL A 26 8.18 8.07 7.52
N VAL A 27 9.12 8.01 6.58
CA VAL A 27 10.34 8.83 6.62
C VAL A 27 10.04 10.33 6.56
N ALA A 28 9.10 10.72 5.72
CA ALA A 28 8.72 12.12 5.57
C ALA A 28 8.11 12.72 6.84
N ALA A 29 7.47 11.89 7.68
CA ALA A 29 6.91 12.32 8.94
C ALA A 29 7.96 12.63 10.03
N SER A 30 9.11 11.95 9.95
CA SER A 30 10.19 12.02 10.94
C SER A 30 11.57 11.87 10.31
N PRO A 31 12.04 12.91 9.60
CA PRO A 31 13.37 12.90 8.97
C PRO A 31 14.53 12.84 9.97
N SER A 32 14.28 13.06 11.27
CA SER A 32 15.30 13.15 12.32
C SER A 32 15.82 11.79 12.82
N GLY A 33 15.21 10.67 12.44
CA GLY A 33 15.57 9.31 12.92
C GLY A 33 16.20 8.39 11.87
N VAL A 34 16.25 8.81 10.59
CA VAL A 34 16.61 7.93 9.48
C VAL A 34 17.97 8.34 8.92
N THR A 35 19.00 7.51 9.14
CA THR A 35 20.29 7.66 8.46
C THR A 35 20.14 7.23 6.99
N GLY A 36 19.57 8.11 6.18
CA GLY A 36 19.75 8.18 4.73
C GLY A 36 19.02 7.14 3.85
N LEU A 37 18.93 7.53 2.57
CA LEU A 37 18.36 6.80 1.42
C LEU A 37 18.85 5.34 1.26
N VAL A 38 19.93 4.94 1.94
CA VAL A 38 20.56 3.62 1.84
C VAL A 38 19.86 2.57 2.73
N ALA A 39 19.42 2.95 3.92
CA ALA A 39 18.68 2.06 4.81
C ALA A 39 17.28 1.72 4.23
N GLU A 40 16.66 2.70 3.54
CA GLU A 40 15.38 2.54 2.84
C GLU A 40 15.46 1.44 1.77
N ALA A 41 16.49 1.46 0.92
CA ALA A 41 16.66 0.47 -0.14
C ALA A 41 16.83 -0.95 0.41
N GLN A 42 17.53 -1.11 1.54
CA GLN A 42 17.71 -2.41 2.19
C GLN A 42 16.43 -2.93 2.84
N ALA A 43 15.65 -2.07 3.51
CA ALA A 43 14.38 -2.46 4.11
C ALA A 43 13.38 -2.94 3.05
N ILE A 44 13.29 -2.21 1.91
CA ILE A 44 12.46 -2.59 0.77
C ILE A 44 12.92 -3.93 0.18
N ALA A 45 14.22 -4.10 -0.08
CA ALA A 45 14.77 -5.34 -0.64
C ALA A 45 14.57 -6.55 0.28
N THR A 46 14.68 -6.39 1.60
CA THR A 46 14.49 -7.46 2.58
C THR A 46 13.02 -7.82 2.77
N ALA A 47 12.13 -6.81 2.86
CA ALA A 47 10.69 -7.05 2.91
C ALA A 47 10.20 -7.83 1.69
N LEU A 48 10.67 -7.45 0.49
CA LEU A 48 10.28 -8.14 -0.72
C LEU A 48 10.84 -9.58 -0.77
N ARG A 49 12.10 -9.80 -0.40
CA ARG A 49 12.69 -11.17 -0.36
C ARG A 49 11.95 -12.10 0.60
N GLU A 50 11.59 -11.62 1.78
CA GLU A 50 10.87 -12.43 2.78
C GLU A 50 9.43 -12.70 2.37
N GLN A 51 8.74 -11.71 1.79
CA GLN A 51 7.36 -11.88 1.31
C GLN A 51 7.26 -12.82 0.10
N VAL A 52 8.28 -12.85 -0.77
CA VAL A 52 8.38 -13.80 -1.90
C VAL A 52 8.73 -15.22 -1.44
N SER A 53 9.37 -15.36 -0.27
CA SER A 53 9.84 -16.63 0.27
C SER A 53 8.86 -17.29 1.25
N ALA A 54 7.95 -16.53 1.86
CA ALA A 54 6.93 -17.01 2.80
C ALA A 54 5.59 -17.36 2.10
N SER A 55 4.67 -18.00 2.83
CA SER A 55 3.37 -18.56 2.42
C SER A 55 2.31 -17.57 1.87
N GLY A 56 2.73 -16.57 1.09
CA GLY A 56 1.90 -15.52 0.48
C GLY A 56 2.23 -15.27 -0.99
N ARG A 57 2.82 -16.24 -1.71
CA ARG A 57 2.98 -16.18 -3.17
C ARG A 57 1.61 -16.11 -3.83
N THR A 58 1.29 -14.91 -4.26
CA THR A 58 0.15 -14.64 -5.11
C THR A 58 0.68 -14.26 -6.49
N PRO A 59 -0.07 -14.48 -7.57
CA PRO A 59 0.36 -14.11 -8.91
C PRO A 59 0.88 -12.67 -9.00
N LEU A 60 0.31 -11.74 -8.21
CA LEU A 60 0.76 -10.35 -8.17
C LEU A 60 2.16 -10.20 -7.59
N LEU A 61 2.42 -10.79 -6.42
CA LEU A 61 3.72 -10.68 -5.78
C LEU A 61 4.81 -11.40 -6.60
N GLU A 62 4.47 -12.48 -7.29
CA GLU A 62 5.39 -13.16 -8.22
C GLU A 62 5.72 -12.27 -9.43
N ALA A 63 4.71 -11.62 -10.04
CA ALA A 63 4.92 -10.70 -11.14
C ALA A 63 5.77 -9.49 -10.72
N MET A 64 5.53 -8.93 -9.53
CA MET A 64 6.35 -7.87 -8.97
C MET A 64 7.81 -8.31 -8.74
N ALA A 65 8.01 -9.51 -8.19
CA ALA A 65 9.34 -10.06 -7.95
C ALA A 65 10.12 -10.30 -9.25
N ALA A 66 9.46 -10.87 -10.26
CA ALA A 66 10.05 -11.09 -11.58
C ALA A 66 10.50 -9.78 -12.24
N ASP A 67 9.67 -8.74 -12.16
CA ASP A 67 10.02 -7.42 -12.71
C ASP A 67 11.17 -6.74 -11.95
N LEU A 68 11.27 -6.92 -10.63
CA LEU A 68 12.39 -6.36 -9.86
C LEU A 68 13.71 -7.09 -10.12
N MET A 69 13.66 -8.39 -10.41
CA MET A 69 14.84 -9.18 -10.80
C MET A 69 15.23 -8.97 -12.27
N GLY A 70 14.35 -8.34 -13.07
CA GLY A 70 14.62 -7.98 -14.44
C GLY A 70 15.55 -6.79 -14.60
N THR A 71 15.73 -6.34 -15.85
CA THR A 71 16.49 -5.13 -16.14
C THR A 71 15.77 -3.90 -15.59
N PRO A 72 16.46 -3.02 -14.83
CA PRO A 72 15.87 -1.77 -14.38
C PRO A 72 15.34 -0.95 -15.57
N PRO A 73 14.14 -0.34 -15.45
CA PRO A 73 13.62 0.53 -16.50
C PRO A 73 14.56 1.71 -16.75
N ASP A 74 14.68 2.15 -18.00
CA ASP A 74 15.46 3.34 -18.35
C ASP A 74 14.88 4.55 -17.59
N PRO A 75 15.69 5.29 -16.79
CA PRO A 75 15.23 6.47 -16.07
C PRO A 75 14.50 7.51 -16.93
N LYS A 76 14.77 7.55 -18.24
CA LYS A 76 14.09 8.44 -19.21
C LYS A 76 12.67 8.01 -19.54
N THR A 77 12.35 6.74 -19.33
CA THR A 77 11.02 6.15 -19.57
C THR A 77 10.15 6.15 -18.32
N LEU A 78 10.73 6.46 -17.16
CA LEU A 78 9.99 6.57 -15.92
C LEU A 78 9.12 7.83 -15.91
N PRO A 79 7.88 7.76 -15.39
CA PRO A 79 7.07 8.94 -15.18
C PRO A 79 7.84 9.97 -14.36
N ARG A 80 7.92 11.20 -14.86
CA ARG A 80 8.64 12.27 -14.16
C ARG A 80 7.85 12.68 -12.93
N GLU A 81 8.31 12.21 -11.78
CA GLU A 81 7.76 12.64 -10.52
C GLU A 81 8.16 14.09 -10.24
N GLU A 82 7.19 14.94 -9.91
CA GLU A 82 7.48 16.30 -9.46
C GLU A 82 8.33 16.25 -8.20
N ARG A 83 9.33 17.13 -8.09
CA ARG A 83 10.06 17.26 -6.83
C ARG A 83 9.14 17.92 -5.81
N THR A 84 8.98 17.27 -4.68
CA THR A 84 8.25 17.81 -3.53
C THR A 84 9.02 19.01 -2.97
N ARG A 85 8.30 20.06 -2.58
CA ARG A 85 8.88 21.31 -2.05
C ARG A 85 9.03 21.30 -0.54
N SER A 86 8.36 20.36 0.14
CA SER A 86 8.42 20.17 1.59
C SER A 86 8.28 18.69 1.98
N MET A 87 8.61 18.37 3.23
CA MET A 87 8.42 17.02 3.78
C MET A 87 6.94 16.68 3.98
N ASP A 88 6.10 17.64 4.34
CA ASP A 88 4.65 17.44 4.46
C ASP A 88 4.02 17.11 3.10
N GLU A 89 4.41 17.83 2.05
CA GLU A 89 3.98 17.53 0.68
C GLU A 89 4.48 16.16 0.21
N ALA A 90 5.72 15.78 0.60
CA ALA A 90 6.26 14.45 0.31
C ALA A 90 5.49 13.32 1.02
N ARG A 91 5.12 13.54 2.28
CA ARG A 91 4.27 12.63 3.06
C ARG A 91 2.92 12.45 2.39
N ASP A 92 2.20 13.54 2.11
CA ASP A 92 0.84 13.50 1.58
C ASP A 92 0.80 12.85 0.19
N ARG A 93 1.78 13.19 -0.67
CA ARG A 93 1.93 12.54 -1.97
C ARG A 93 2.24 11.05 -1.88
N SER A 94 2.99 10.65 -0.85
CA SER A 94 3.31 9.25 -0.61
C SER A 94 2.07 8.48 -0.15
N VAL A 95 1.30 9.04 0.79
CA VAL A 95 0.02 8.47 1.24
C VAL A 95 -0.98 8.35 0.08
N GLU A 96 -1.08 9.37 -0.76
CA GLU A 96 -1.96 9.33 -1.94
C GLU A 96 -1.53 8.26 -2.94
N GLY A 97 -0.22 8.13 -3.22
CA GLY A 97 0.25 7.07 -4.10
C GLY A 97 0.03 5.65 -3.52
N VAL A 98 0.08 5.49 -2.20
CA VAL A 98 -0.32 4.24 -1.53
C VAL A 98 -1.82 3.97 -1.76
N ARG A 99 -2.68 4.97 -1.57
CA ARG A 99 -4.12 4.87 -1.82
C ARG A 99 -4.42 4.42 -3.25
N GLN A 100 -3.78 5.06 -4.23
CA GLN A 100 -3.94 4.73 -5.65
C GLN A 100 -3.52 3.30 -5.95
N ALA A 101 -2.38 2.86 -5.41
CA ALA A 101 -1.89 1.50 -5.63
C ALA A 101 -2.83 0.44 -5.01
N VAL A 102 -3.33 0.68 -3.79
CA VAL A 102 -4.31 -0.20 -3.14
C VAL A 102 -5.60 -0.28 -3.94
N TRP A 103 -6.10 0.86 -4.44
CA TRP A 103 -7.30 0.89 -5.28
C TRP A 103 -7.10 0.13 -6.59
N LEU A 104 -5.97 0.32 -7.27
CA LEU A 104 -5.64 -0.37 -8.52
C LEU A 104 -5.61 -1.89 -8.33
N VAL A 105 -4.89 -2.37 -7.32
CA VAL A 105 -4.80 -3.81 -7.05
C VAL A 105 -6.15 -4.37 -6.66
N SER A 106 -6.91 -3.69 -5.81
CA SER A 106 -8.24 -4.16 -5.39
C SER A 106 -9.26 -4.18 -6.53
N SER A 107 -9.09 -3.33 -7.55
CA SER A 107 -10.01 -3.24 -8.69
C SER A 107 -9.65 -4.19 -9.84
N LYS A 108 -8.40 -4.64 -9.93
CA LYS A 108 -7.87 -5.35 -11.12
C LYS A 108 -7.17 -6.68 -10.84
N ALA A 109 -6.96 -7.03 -9.58
CA ALA A 109 -6.39 -8.31 -9.16
C ALA A 109 -7.38 -9.08 -8.28
N SER A 110 -7.03 -10.32 -7.91
CA SER A 110 -7.88 -11.12 -7.04
C SER A 110 -7.95 -10.54 -5.62
N ALA A 111 -8.97 -10.93 -4.85
CA ALA A 111 -9.07 -10.55 -3.44
C ALA A 111 -7.85 -11.05 -2.62
N GLU A 112 -7.28 -12.19 -3.02
CA GLU A 112 -6.07 -12.74 -2.41
C GLU A 112 -4.83 -11.90 -2.73
N ASP A 113 -4.65 -11.50 -4.00
CA ASP A 113 -3.59 -10.57 -4.42
C ASP A 113 -3.71 -9.24 -3.66
N ALA A 114 -4.91 -8.69 -3.55
CA ALA A 114 -5.16 -7.45 -2.84
C ALA A 114 -4.84 -7.57 -1.35
N ALA A 115 -5.23 -8.67 -0.71
CA ALA A 115 -4.87 -8.93 0.69
C ALA A 115 -3.35 -9.08 0.87
N ALA A 116 -2.67 -9.79 -0.03
CA ALA A 116 -1.22 -9.95 -0.01
C ALA A 116 -0.50 -8.62 -0.21
N TYR A 117 -0.94 -7.80 -1.16
CA TYR A 117 -0.40 -6.48 -1.43
C TYR A 117 -0.56 -5.53 -0.22
N ARG A 118 -1.74 -5.51 0.41
CA ARG A 118 -1.97 -4.72 1.64
C ARG A 118 -1.02 -5.14 2.77
N ARG A 119 -0.80 -6.45 2.96
CA ARG A 119 0.17 -6.96 3.94
C ARG A 119 1.61 -6.53 3.61
N LEU A 120 1.99 -6.54 2.34
CA LEU A 120 3.31 -6.06 1.90
C LEU A 120 3.51 -4.58 2.28
N LEU A 121 2.55 -3.71 1.94
CA LEU A 121 2.62 -2.28 2.23
C LEU A 121 2.76 -1.99 3.73
N LEU A 122 1.95 -2.67 4.56
CA LEU A 122 2.02 -2.53 6.01
C LEU A 122 3.35 -3.03 6.57
N THR A 123 3.87 -4.13 6.03
CA THR A 123 5.17 -4.68 6.44
C THR A 123 6.30 -3.69 6.14
N VAL A 124 6.30 -3.07 4.96
CA VAL A 124 7.31 -2.06 4.61
C VAL A 124 7.21 -0.84 5.52
N ALA A 125 6.01 -0.28 5.72
CA ALA A 125 5.82 0.87 6.61
C ALA A 125 6.29 0.59 8.04
N GLN A 126 5.95 -0.59 8.58
CA GLN A 126 6.34 -1.00 9.93
C GLN A 126 7.87 -1.14 10.05
N ARG A 127 8.52 -1.79 9.09
CA ARG A 127 9.99 -1.95 9.10
C ARG A 127 10.72 -0.62 8.97
N THR A 128 10.21 0.28 8.14
CA THR A 128 10.77 1.63 8.02
C THR A 128 10.71 2.37 9.36
N ALA A 129 9.59 2.27 10.08
CA ALA A 129 9.47 2.85 11.41
C ALA A 129 10.38 2.17 12.45
N GLU A 130 10.56 0.85 12.38
CA GLU A 130 11.48 0.11 13.26
C GLU A 130 12.94 0.48 13.01
N ALA A 131 13.36 0.59 11.74
CA ALA A 131 14.72 1.00 11.38
C ALA A 131 15.04 2.42 11.86
N ALA A 132 14.05 3.34 11.86
CA ALA A 132 14.22 4.67 12.43
C ALA A 132 14.47 4.66 13.95
N LYS A 133 13.94 3.67 14.69
CA LYS A 133 14.25 3.50 16.13
C LYS A 133 15.70 3.08 16.37
N GLU A 134 16.21 2.18 15.53
CA GLU A 134 17.57 1.63 15.66
C GLU A 134 18.64 2.61 15.15
N GLY A 135 18.27 3.53 14.25
CA GLY A 135 19.18 4.49 13.59
C GLY A 135 19.34 5.87 14.26
N GLY A 136 18.77 6.09 15.45
CA GLY A 136 18.89 7.36 16.18
C GLY A 136 20.34 7.80 16.36
N PHE A 137 20.66 8.99 15.82
CA PHE A 137 21.96 9.71 15.79
C PHE A 137 23.04 9.22 16.78
N LEU A 138 23.76 8.13 16.48
CA LEU A 138 24.88 7.59 17.29
C LEU A 138 24.49 6.77 18.54
N GLY A 139 23.36 6.07 18.56
CA GLY A 139 22.99 5.20 19.70
C GLY A 139 22.57 5.97 20.95
N PHE A 140 22.38 7.29 20.84
CA PHE A 140 21.68 8.09 21.83
C PHE A 140 20.22 8.15 21.41
N GLY A 141 19.39 7.42 22.15
CA GLY A 141 18.02 7.07 21.80
C GLY A 141 17.19 8.23 21.25
N GLY A 142 16.69 8.03 20.02
CA GLY A 142 15.48 8.67 19.57
C GLY A 142 14.28 8.02 20.29
N GLU A 143 13.36 8.83 20.76
CA GLU A 143 12.13 8.41 21.43
C GLU A 143 11.37 7.34 20.60
N GLN A 144 10.88 6.27 21.25
CA GLN A 144 10.11 5.19 20.62
C GLN A 144 8.95 5.73 19.78
N VAL A 145 9.03 5.71 18.45
CA VAL A 145 7.98 6.23 17.53
C VAL A 145 7.41 7.55 18.02
N ASN A 146 8.00 8.67 17.59
CA ASN A 146 7.42 9.97 17.95
C ASN A 146 5.95 10.06 17.46
N ASP A 147 5.15 10.94 18.06
CA ASP A 147 3.71 11.03 17.79
C ASP A 147 3.39 11.22 16.30
N LYS A 148 4.30 11.82 15.53
CA LYS A 148 4.15 12.03 14.08
C LYS A 148 4.25 10.72 13.31
N GLU A 149 5.24 9.87 13.58
CA GLU A 149 5.36 8.55 12.95
C GLU A 149 4.16 7.66 13.26
N ARG A 150 3.70 7.68 14.53
CA ARG A 150 2.52 6.93 14.95
C ARG A 150 1.27 7.38 14.19
N ALA A 151 1.08 8.69 14.06
CA ALA A 151 -0.03 9.25 13.30
C ALA A 151 -0.01 8.83 11.82
N VAL A 152 1.17 8.75 11.20
CA VAL A 152 1.31 8.30 9.81
C VAL A 152 1.07 6.81 9.66
N LEU A 153 1.59 5.99 10.56
CA LEU A 153 1.32 4.54 10.54
C LEU A 153 -0.18 4.26 10.69
N GLU A 154 -0.87 4.98 11.58
CA GLU A 154 -2.33 4.88 11.72
C GLU A 154 -3.07 5.37 10.47
N GLU A 155 -2.59 6.43 9.81
CA GLU A 155 -3.14 6.85 8.53
C GLU A 155 -2.93 5.82 7.41
N LEU A 156 -1.72 5.26 7.29
CA LEU A 156 -1.42 4.20 6.32
C LEU A 156 -2.27 2.96 6.60
N ARG A 157 -2.44 2.56 7.86
CA ARG A 157 -3.34 1.46 8.24
C ARG A 157 -4.77 1.71 7.78
N ARG A 158 -5.29 2.93 7.96
CA ARG A 158 -6.61 3.31 7.44
C ARG A 158 -6.63 3.26 5.93
N VAL A 159 -5.71 3.93 5.22
CA VAL A 159 -5.69 3.97 3.75
C VAL A 159 -5.58 2.56 3.14
N ILE A 160 -4.76 1.70 3.73
CA ILE A 160 -4.54 0.34 3.28
C ILE A 160 -5.76 -0.53 3.64
N GLY A 161 -6.34 -0.37 4.84
CA GLY A 161 -7.47 -1.17 5.34
C GLY A 161 -8.85 -0.78 4.80
N VAL A 162 -9.05 0.47 4.37
CA VAL A 162 -10.35 1.01 3.93
C VAL A 162 -10.83 0.43 2.59
N ALA A 163 -9.96 -0.20 1.80
CA ALA A 163 -10.35 -0.79 0.52
C ALA A 163 -11.13 -2.12 0.62
N GLY A 164 -11.49 -2.56 1.83
CA GLY A 164 -12.30 -3.78 2.08
C GLY A 164 -13.73 -3.52 2.55
N GLU A 165 -14.11 -2.29 2.90
CA GLU A 165 -15.49 -1.93 3.24
C GLU A 165 -16.12 -1.14 2.09
N THR A 166 -16.49 -1.86 1.03
CA THR A 166 -17.61 -1.39 0.21
C THR A 166 -18.83 -1.36 1.12
N ALA A 167 -19.42 -0.18 1.25
CA ALA A 167 -20.63 0.14 2.00
C ALA A 167 -21.68 -0.98 2.01
N PRO A 168 -22.47 -1.14 3.09
CA PRO A 168 -23.66 -1.95 3.01
C PRO A 168 -24.57 -1.33 1.95
N VAL A 169 -24.71 -2.01 0.79
CA VAL A 169 -25.86 -1.84 -0.07
C VAL A 169 -27.04 -2.25 0.79
N THR A 170 -27.67 -1.25 1.41
CA THR A 170 -28.96 -1.42 2.03
C THR A 170 -29.92 -1.55 0.86
N ASP A 171 -30.13 -2.78 0.41
CA ASP A 171 -31.14 -3.13 -0.57
C ASP A 171 -32.49 -3.12 0.17
N PRO A 172 -33.38 -2.12 -0.02
CA PRO A 172 -34.61 -2.05 0.72
C PRO A 172 -35.77 -2.46 -0.19
N ALA A 173 -35.80 -3.68 -0.71
CA ALA A 173 -36.99 -4.20 -1.39
C ALA A 173 -37.00 -5.73 -1.59
N LEU A 174 -36.88 -6.51 -0.52
CA LEU A 174 -37.42 -7.88 -0.50
C LEU A 174 -38.34 -8.05 0.71
N LEU A 175 -39.54 -7.46 0.59
CA LEU A 175 -40.70 -7.85 1.39
C LEU A 175 -41.83 -8.25 0.43
N HIS A 176 -41.72 -9.46 -0.10
CA HIS A 176 -42.90 -10.23 -0.45
C HIS A 176 -43.11 -11.29 0.63
N PRO A 177 -44.22 -11.23 1.35
CA PRO A 177 -44.87 -12.42 1.87
C PRO A 177 -46.24 -12.59 1.22
N GLY A 178 -46.33 -13.58 0.31
CA GLY A 178 -47.44 -14.53 0.18
C GLY A 178 -48.85 -14.06 -0.24
N PRO A 179 -49.65 -14.93 -0.90
CA PRO A 179 -50.99 -14.60 -1.37
C PRO A 179 -52.07 -15.21 -0.46
N ASP A 180 -53.02 -14.41 0.02
CA ASP A 180 -54.36 -14.87 0.38
C ASP A 180 -55.34 -13.69 0.54
N GLY A 181 -56.62 -13.96 0.31
CA GLY A 181 -57.70 -13.05 0.72
C GLY A 181 -58.58 -12.52 -0.40
N SER A 182 -59.33 -13.44 -1.03
CA SER A 182 -60.56 -13.14 -1.76
C SER A 182 -61.46 -12.16 -0.98
N GLY A 183 -61.80 -11.02 -1.58
CA GLY A 183 -62.65 -9.98 -1.00
C GLY A 183 -63.70 -9.53 -2.00
N ASN A 184 -64.88 -10.10 -1.84
CA ASN A 184 -66.09 -9.99 -2.65
C ASN A 184 -66.56 -8.53 -2.90
N SER A 185 -67.05 -8.29 -4.12
CA SER A 185 -67.79 -7.08 -4.51
C SER A 185 -69.15 -7.00 -3.81
N ASN A 186 -69.51 -5.82 -3.33
CA ASN A 186 -70.89 -5.31 -3.28
C ASN A 186 -70.87 -3.79 -3.22
#